data_AF-A0A2N2LHK6-F1
#
_entry.id   AF-A0A2N2LHK6-F1
#
_cell.length_a   1.000
_cell.length_b   1.000
_cell.length_c   1.000
_cell.angle_alpha   90.00
_cell.angle_beta   90.00
_cell.angle_gamma   90.00
#
_symmetry.space_group_name_H-M   'P 1'
#
loop_
_entity.id
_entity.type
_entity.pdbx_description
1 polymer ?
#
loop_
_entity_poly.entity_id
_entity_poly.type
_entity_poly.pdbx_seq_one_letter_code
_entity_poly.pdbx_strand_id
1 'polypeptide(L)'
;MAWEDLVLAAGGFIISIGIIPTIRGPVKPPLITTLTFVGVLSASFVAFVSLGLWLTAAGIGAQAILWAVIMAQTLMIRRDAEALVHTTVVTPDLGFEEYRPAD
;
A
#
# COMPACT_ATOMS: atom_id res chain seq x y z
N MET A 1 33.00 -1.61 -1.72
CA MET A 1 32.45 -2.78 -2.46
C MET A 1 31.60 -3.68 -1.56
N ALA A 2 32.15 -4.63 -0.78
CA ALA A 2 31.31 -5.56 0.01
C ALA A 2 30.64 -4.94 1.25
N TRP A 3 31.30 -3.98 1.90
CA TRP A 3 30.77 -3.37 3.13
C TRP A 3 29.57 -2.46 2.88
N GLU A 4 29.55 -1.72 1.76
CA GLU A 4 28.42 -0.86 1.34
C GLU A 4 27.17 -1.71 1.08
N ASP A 5 27.32 -2.81 0.32
CA ASP A 5 26.23 -3.73 0.01
C ASP A 5 25.66 -4.38 1.29
N LEU A 6 26.53 -4.71 2.25
CA LEU A 6 26.11 -5.24 3.54
C LEU A 6 25.31 -4.22 4.37
N VAL A 7 25.78 -2.98 4.46
CA VAL A 7 25.12 -1.92 5.25
C VAL A 7 23.77 -1.55 4.62
N LEU A 8 23.73 -1.37 3.30
CA LEU A 8 22.51 -1.05 2.57
C LEU A 8 21.49 -2.19 2.63
N ALA A 9 21.93 -3.44 2.45
CA ALA A 9 21.07 -4.60 2.60
C ALA A 9 20.53 -4.75 4.02
N ALA A 10 21.36 -4.57 5.06
CA ALA A 10 20.92 -4.63 6.45
C ALA A 10 19.80 -3.62 6.73
N GLY A 11 19.95 -2.37 6.27
CA GLY A 11 18.90 -1.36 6.35
C GLY A 11 17.63 -1.81 5.61
N GLY A 12 17.77 -2.36 4.40
CA GLY A 12 16.64 -2.83 3.62
C GLY A 12 15.86 -3.98 4.27
N PHE A 13 16.55 -4.92 4.91
CA PHE A 13 15.90 -6.02 5.64
C PHE A 13 15.22 -5.55 6.92
N ILE A 14 15.83 -4.63 7.67
CA ILE A 14 15.20 -4.04 8.86
C ILE A 14 13.89 -3.32 8.49
N ILE A 15 13.92 -2.52 7.40
CA ILE A 15 12.72 -1.85 6.88
C ILE A 15 11.67 -2.88 6.45
N SER A 16 12.08 -3.95 5.77
CA SER A 16 11.18 -5.04 5.36
C SER A 16 10.45 -5.66 6.56
N ILE A 17 11.15 -5.90 7.66
CA ILE A 17 10.56 -6.41 8.91
C ILE A 17 9.58 -5.38 9.51
N GLY A 18 9.96 -4.10 9.50
CA GLY A 18 9.12 -3.01 9.99
C GLY A 18 7.79 -2.83 9.23
N ILE A 19 7.71 -3.30 7.98
CA ILE A 19 6.48 -3.22 7.16
C ILE A 19 5.46 -4.32 7.53
N ILE A 20 5.90 -5.43 8.14
CA ILE A 20 5.04 -6.56 8.53
C ILE A 20 3.80 -6.13 9.35
N PRO A 21 3.91 -5.29 10.40
CA PRO A 21 2.73 -4.83 11.13
C PRO A 21 1.75 -4.03 10.26
N THR A 22 2.21 -3.26 9.27
CA THR A 22 1.34 -2.56 8.32
C THR A 22 0.55 -3.53 7.44
N ILE A 23 1.20 -4.62 7.00
CA ILE A 23 0.54 -5.70 6.24
C ILE A 23 -0.53 -6.39 7.08
N ARG A 24 -0.31 -6.56 8.38
CA ARG A 24 -1.26 -7.22 9.29
C ARG A 24 -2.31 -6.28 9.88
N GLY A 25 -2.05 -4.97 9.89
CA GLY A 25 -2.94 -3.97 10.46
C GLY A 25 -4.26 -3.83 9.69
N PRO A 26 -5.37 -3.47 10.36
CA PRO A 26 -6.65 -3.27 9.70
C PRO A 26 -6.68 -1.99 8.84
N VAL A 27 -5.90 -0.98 9.23
CA VAL A 27 -5.79 0.29 8.49
C VAL A 27 -4.68 0.18 7.46
N LYS A 28 -5.03 0.39 6.18
CA LYS A 28 -4.07 0.41 5.08
C LYS A 28 -3.72 1.82 4.64
N PRO A 29 -2.47 2.07 4.18
CA PRO A 29 -2.09 3.37 3.64
C PRO A 29 -2.91 3.74 2.39
N PRO A 30 -2.99 5.04 2.04
CA PRO A 30 -3.61 5.48 0.79
C PRO A 30 -2.99 4.83 -0.45
N LEU A 31 -3.82 4.57 -1.48
CA LEU A 31 -3.36 3.93 -2.72
C LEU A 31 -2.20 4.66 -3.39
N ILE A 32 -2.27 5.99 -3.42
CA ILE A 32 -1.23 6.81 -4.05
C ILE A 32 0.12 6.65 -3.34
N THR A 33 0.11 6.50 -2.01
CA THR A 33 1.31 6.22 -1.21
C THR A 33 1.87 4.85 -1.57
N THR A 34 1.02 3.81 -1.58
CA THR A 34 1.47 2.44 -1.92
C THR A 34 2.01 2.35 -3.35
N LEU A 35 1.35 3.00 -4.31
CA LEU A 35 1.77 3.03 -5.71
C LEU A 35 3.13 3.72 -5.88
N THR A 36 3.33 4.83 -5.16
CA THR A 36 4.60 5.56 -5.16
C THR A 36 5.74 4.67 -4.65
N PHE A 37 5.55 3.98 -3.53
CA PHE A 37 6.57 3.07 -2.99
C PHE A 37 6.87 1.90 -3.93
N VAL A 38 5.84 1.26 -4.50
CA VAL A 38 6.04 0.18 -5.48
C VAL A 38 6.86 0.67 -6.68
N GLY A 39 6.52 1.83 -7.24
CA GLY A 39 7.23 2.40 -8.39
C GLY A 39 8.69 2.73 -8.08
N VAL A 40 8.92 3.47 -6.98
CA VAL A 40 10.27 3.89 -6.57
C VAL A 40 11.15 2.70 -6.21
N LEU A 41 10.63 1.73 -5.45
CA LEU A 41 11.40 0.55 -5.06
C LEU A 41 11.70 -0.35 -6.27
N SER A 42 10.78 -0.47 -7.22
CA SER A 42 11.02 -1.23 -8.47
C SER A 42 12.11 -0.56 -9.33
N ALA A 43 12.08 0.77 -9.47
CA ALA A 43 13.14 1.50 -10.15
C ALA A 43 14.49 1.37 -9.43
N SER A 44 14.47 1.45 -8.09
CA SER A 44 15.67 1.29 -7.26
C SER A 44 16.25 -0.13 -7.37
N PHE A 45 15.40 -1.15 -7.45
CA PHE A 45 15.82 -2.53 -7.69
C PHE A 45 16.62 -2.65 -8.99
N VAL A 46 16.09 -2.12 -10.10
CA VAL A 46 16.78 -2.14 -11.39
C VAL A 46 18.13 -1.40 -11.31
N ALA A 47 18.17 -0.25 -10.64
CA ALA A 47 19.40 0.50 -10.43
C ALA A 47 20.44 -0.31 -9.64
N PHE A 48 20.07 -0.93 -8.51
CA PHE A 48 21.00 -1.71 -7.69
C PHE A 48 21.48 -2.99 -8.38
N VAL A 49 20.63 -3.65 -9.17
CA VAL A 49 21.04 -4.76 -10.03
C VAL A 49 22.07 -4.29 -11.06
N SER A 50 21.85 -3.13 -11.70
CA SER A 50 22.79 -2.58 -12.69
C SER A 50 24.15 -2.19 -12.10
N LEU A 51 24.19 -1.87 -10.80
CA LEU A 51 25.40 -1.53 -10.05
C LEU A 51 26.11 -2.78 -9.47
N GLY A 52 25.55 -3.98 -9.64
CA GLY A 52 26.12 -5.23 -9.10
C GLY A 52 25.96 -5.40 -7.59
N LEU A 53 25.09 -4.62 -6.95
CA LEU A 53 24.81 -4.65 -5.51
C LEU A 53 23.69 -5.67 -5.23
N TRP A 54 24.01 -6.95 -5.38
CA TRP A 54 23.02 -8.03 -5.38
C TRP A 54 22.31 -8.20 -4.03
N LEU A 55 23.01 -8.01 -2.90
CA LEU A 55 22.40 -8.18 -1.58
C LEU A 55 21.41 -7.05 -1.28
N THR A 56 21.79 -5.82 -1.62
CA THR A 56 20.93 -4.63 -1.52
C THR A 56 19.74 -4.76 -2.47
N ALA A 57 19.96 -5.21 -3.70
CA ALA A 57 18.90 -5.47 -4.66
C ALA A 57 17.89 -6.49 -4.09
N ALA A 58 18.34 -7.59 -3.48
CA ALA A 58 17.45 -8.54 -2.84
C ALA A 58 16.60 -7.90 -1.71
N GLY A 59 17.21 -7.06 -0.87
CA GLY A 59 16.50 -6.35 0.20
C GLY A 59 15.47 -5.34 -0.33
N ILE A 60 15.79 -4.60 -1.38
CA ILE A 60 14.87 -3.65 -2.02
C ILE A 60 13.76 -4.38 -2.79
N GLY A 61 14.09 -5.49 -3.46
CA GLY A 61 13.12 -6.35 -4.13
C GLY A 61 12.10 -6.93 -3.15
N ALA A 62 12.55 -7.39 -1.97
CA ALA A 62 11.66 -7.82 -0.90
C ALA A 62 10.71 -6.68 -0.45
N GLN A 63 11.24 -5.47 -0.27
CA GLN A 63 10.40 -4.30 0.06
C GLN A 63 9.38 -3.98 -1.05
N ALA A 64 9.79 -4.04 -2.31
CA ALA A 64 8.90 -3.81 -3.45
C ALA A 64 7.73 -4.81 -3.45
N ILE A 65 8.01 -6.09 -3.18
CA ILE A 65 6.99 -7.14 -3.05
C ILE A 65 6.07 -6.86 -1.86
N LEU A 66 6.61 -6.52 -0.69
CA LEU A 66 5.80 -6.22 0.50
C LEU A 66 4.86 -5.02 0.26
N TRP A 67 5.35 -3.96 -0.38
CA TRP A 67 4.52 -2.81 -0.75
C TRP A 67 3.50 -3.14 -1.83
N ALA A 68 3.82 -4.02 -2.78
CA ALA A 68 2.85 -4.51 -3.76
C ALA A 68 1.72 -5.32 -3.11
N VAL A 69 2.04 -6.12 -2.08
CA VAL A 69 1.02 -6.82 -1.26
C VAL A 69 0.12 -5.82 -0.54
N ILE A 70 0.68 -4.77 0.08
CA ILE A 70 -0.13 -3.72 0.72
C ILE A 70 -1.03 -3.04 -0.31
N MET A 71 -0.48 -2.68 -1.47
CA MET A 71 -1.24 -2.05 -2.55
C MET A 71 -2.43 -2.92 -2.98
N ALA A 72 -2.21 -4.24 -3.16
CA ALA A 72 -3.27 -5.18 -3.49
C ALA A 72 -4.35 -5.24 -2.40
N GLN A 73 -3.96 -5.28 -1.12
CA GLN A 73 -4.91 -5.25 0.00
C GLN A 73 -5.72 -3.94 0.03
N THR A 74 -5.09 -2.79 -0.18
CA THR A 74 -5.77 -1.49 -0.23
C THR A 74 -6.77 -1.43 -1.39
N LEU A 75 -6.45 -2.02 -2.54
CA LEU A 75 -7.36 -2.11 -3.69
C LEU A 75 -8.58 -2.99 -3.36
N MET A 76 -8.37 -4.15 -2.75
CA MET A 76 -9.48 -5.05 -2.36
C MET A 76 -10.46 -4.35 -1.41
N ILE A 77 -9.96 -3.72 -0.34
CA ILE A 77 -10.79 -3.01 0.65
C ILE A 77 -11.60 -1.88 -0.02
N ARG A 78 -11.01 -1.16 -0.97
CA ARG A 78 -11.72 -0.09 -1.69
C ARG A 78 -12.82 -0.61 -2.59
N ARG A 79 -12.58 -1.73 -3.28
CA ARG A 79 -13.61 -2.37 -4.13
C ARG A 79 -14.80 -2.84 -3.29
N ASP A 80 -14.53 -3.42 -2.12
CA ASP A 80 -15.58 -3.85 -1.19
C ASP A 80 -16.39 -2.65 -0.65
N ALA A 81 -15.72 -1.53 -0.35
CA ALA A 81 -16.37 -0.30 0.07
C ALA A 81 -17.26 0.31 -1.03
N GLU A 82 -16.78 0.34 -2.28
CA GLU A 82 -17.55 0.81 -3.44
C GLU A 82 -18.80 -0.06 -3.67
N ALA A 83 -18.69 -1.39 -3.53
CA ALA A 83 -19.82 -2.30 -3.65
C ALA A 83 -20.92 -2.01 -2.60
N LEU A 84 -20.53 -1.73 -1.35
CA LEU A 84 -21.48 -1.40 -0.28
C LEU A 84 -22.20 -0.07 -0.52
N VAL A 85 -21.50 0.94 -1.02
CA VAL A 85 -22.09 2.25 -1.37
C VAL A 85 -23.15 2.07 -2.46
N HIS A 86 -22.88 1.25 -3.48
CA HIS A 86 -23.87 1.00 -4.54
C HIS A 86 -25.11 0.24 -4.07
N THR A 87 -25.03 -0.57 -3.02
CA THR A 87 -26.20 -1.28 -2.45
C THR A 87 -27.02 -0.43 -1.48
N THR A 88 -26.45 0.63 -0.90
CA THR A 88 -27.09 1.45 0.15
C THR A 88 -27.72 2.75 -0.36
N VAL A 89 -27.76 2.99 -1.68
CA VAL A 89 -28.59 4.05 -2.32
C VAL A 89 -30.07 3.65 -2.36
N VAL A 90 -30.54 3.01 -1.30
CA VAL A 90 -31.94 3.10 -0.88
C VAL A 90 -31.84 3.97 0.35
N THR A 91 -32.09 5.28 0.21
CA THR A 91 -32.33 6.14 1.37
C THR A 91 -33.31 5.36 2.25
N PRO A 92 -32.94 4.95 3.46
CA PRO A 92 -33.93 4.38 4.36
C PRO A 92 -35.04 5.42 4.42
N ASP A 93 -36.27 5.04 4.09
CA ASP A 93 -37.41 5.90 4.34
C ASP A 93 -37.48 6.04 5.87
N LEU A 94 -36.80 7.07 6.38
CA LEU A 94 -36.70 7.34 7.80
C LEU A 94 -38.02 7.92 8.34
N GLY A 95 -39.09 7.95 7.52
CA GLY A 95 -40.41 8.45 7.90
C GLY A 95 -40.41 9.93 8.26
N PHE A 96 -39.37 10.68 7.89
CA PHE A 96 -39.36 12.13 8.02
C PHE A 96 -40.21 12.70 6.89
N GLU A 97 -41.45 13.08 7.21
CA GLU A 97 -42.25 13.94 6.35
C GLU A 97 -41.42 15.17 5.98
N GLU A 98 -41.25 15.37 4.68
CA GLU A 98 -40.56 16.51 4.10
C GLU A 98 -41.30 17.79 4.56
N TYR A 99 -40.73 18.53 5.53
CA TYR A 99 -41.35 19.75 6.04
C TYR A 99 -41.46 20.78 4.91
N ARG A 100 -42.67 20.94 4.38
CA ARG A 100 -43.01 21.95 3.38
C ARG A 100 -43.54 23.17 4.14
N PRO A 101 -42.82 24.31 4.17
CA PRO A 101 -43.37 25.52 4.76
C PRO A 101 -44.61 25.93 3.97
N ALA A 102 -45.71 26.25 4.67
CA ALA A 102 -46.90 26.79 4.05
C ALA A 102 -46.59 28.21 3.53
N ASP A 103 -46.87 28.43 2.25
CA ASP A 103 -46.76 29.72 1.57
C ASP A 103 -47.68 30.80 2.19
#